data_AF-A0A1G0K0W2-F1
#
_entry.id   AF-A0A1G0K0W2-F1
#
_cell.length_a   1.000
_cell.length_b   1.000
_cell.length_c   1.000
_cell.angle_alpha   90.00
_cell.angle_beta   90.00
_cell.angle_gamma   90.00
#
_symmetry.space_group_name_H-M   'P 1'
#
loop_
_entity.id
_entity.type
_entity.pdbx_description
1 polymer ?
#
loop_
_entity_poly.entity_id
_entity_poly.type
_entity_poly.pdbx_seq_one_letter_code
_entity_poly.pdbx_strand_id
1 'polypeptide(L)'
;MSKLFLQTLKAWIGLAFFTVAVVSHADEEDLYKSGLNAYIRLAEQDSGAVPNQHPATLDGPAIGDALSIIQVWEKNWFKPNEAQKVFSTEQARLLGQYISLGLSKATPGQDIIFALARSDKGFLSVMRELSYTSGRAFFANGKLNMIIGEYRRLPDKFQERANASSGIAETRIYLAHGKRTKPSDFTMAVVTGEGIDTHTVGGGKRRDWFEIDIKQAAASLAAR
;
A
#
# COMPACT_ATOMS: atom_id res chain seq x y z
N MET A 1 -43.66 11.69 72.27
CA MET A 1 -44.76 12.22 71.43
C MET A 1 -44.14 12.88 70.20
N SER A 2 -44.69 12.58 69.00
CA SER A 2 -44.49 13.19 67.65
C SER A 2 -43.07 13.25 67.07
N LYS A 3 -42.68 12.41 66.09
CA LYS A 3 -42.96 12.39 64.63
C LYS A 3 -42.44 13.61 63.84
N LEU A 4 -41.50 13.38 62.90
CA LEU A 4 -41.38 13.85 61.50
C LEU A 4 -39.88 13.71 61.08
N PHE A 5 -39.43 12.66 60.37
CA PHE A 5 -39.55 12.38 58.93
C PHE A 5 -39.00 13.47 57.99
N LEU A 6 -37.73 13.31 57.56
CA LEU A 6 -37.17 13.82 56.29
C LEU A 6 -35.94 12.97 55.97
N GLN A 7 -36.10 11.86 55.25
CA GLN A 7 -35.88 11.69 53.81
C GLN A 7 -34.48 12.06 53.32
N THR A 8 -33.81 11.02 52.86
CA THR A 8 -32.51 10.92 52.22
C THR A 8 -32.47 11.58 50.84
N LEU A 9 -31.40 12.34 50.54
CA LEU A 9 -30.92 12.49 49.17
C LEU A 9 -29.39 12.59 49.16
N LYS A 10 -28.71 11.46 48.97
CA LYS A 10 -27.29 11.45 48.60
C LYS A 10 -27.22 11.66 47.08
N ALA A 11 -27.04 12.89 46.64
CA ALA A 11 -26.65 13.17 45.26
C ALA A 11 -25.17 12.82 45.09
N TRP A 12 -24.89 11.65 44.54
CA TRP A 12 -23.56 11.31 44.02
C TRP A 12 -23.44 11.92 42.63
N ILE A 13 -22.73 13.05 42.52
CA ILE A 13 -22.32 13.61 41.23
C ILE A 13 -21.09 12.82 40.79
N GLY A 14 -21.32 11.78 39.98
CA GLY A 14 -20.24 11.11 39.25
C GLY A 14 -19.76 12.04 38.14
N LEU A 15 -18.59 12.65 38.33
CA LEU A 15 -17.92 13.43 37.30
C LEU A 15 -17.34 12.45 36.26
N ALA A 16 -18.10 12.16 35.22
CA ALA A 16 -17.60 11.40 34.08
C ALA A 16 -16.62 12.28 33.29
N PHE A 17 -15.33 12.04 33.46
CA PHE A 17 -14.31 12.55 32.55
C PHE A 17 -14.48 11.85 31.20
N PHE A 18 -15.23 12.47 30.28
CA PHE A 18 -15.14 12.13 28.86
C PHE A 18 -13.80 12.67 28.35
N THR A 19 -12.78 11.82 28.32
CA THR A 19 -11.59 12.08 27.48
C THR A 19 -12.05 12.06 26.03
N VAL A 20 -12.23 13.25 25.45
CA VAL A 20 -12.26 13.41 24.00
C VAL A 20 -10.84 13.10 23.52
N ALA A 21 -10.64 11.92 22.94
CA ALA A 21 -9.43 11.66 22.17
C ALA A 21 -9.45 12.63 20.99
N VAL A 22 -8.56 13.63 21.03
CA VAL A 22 -8.24 14.43 19.85
C VAL A 22 -7.59 13.46 18.86
N VAL A 23 -8.35 13.01 17.87
CA VAL A 23 -7.79 12.31 16.72
C VAL A 23 -7.03 13.38 15.93
N SER A 24 -5.73 13.53 16.22
CA SER A 24 -4.84 14.22 15.30
C SER A 24 -4.89 13.44 14.00
N HIS A 25 -5.39 14.05 12.92
CA HIS A 25 -5.10 13.55 11.58
C HIS A 25 -3.58 13.60 11.46
N ALA A 26 -2.92 12.45 11.52
CA ALA A 26 -1.49 12.42 11.26
C ALA A 26 -1.33 12.80 9.79
N ASP A 27 -0.84 14.01 9.54
CA ASP A 27 -0.56 14.49 8.19
C ASP A 27 0.29 13.46 7.45
N GLU A 28 -0.05 13.20 6.17
CA GLU A 28 0.67 12.24 5.33
C GLU A 28 2.18 12.58 5.32
N GLU A 29 3.01 11.73 5.94
CA GLU A 29 4.47 11.94 6.01
C GLU A 29 5.12 11.34 4.75
N ASP A 30 5.61 12.19 3.84
CA ASP A 30 6.39 11.76 2.68
C ASP A 30 7.74 11.15 3.12
N LEU A 31 7.91 9.85 2.91
CA LEU A 31 9.18 9.13 3.13
C LEU A 31 10.10 9.23 1.91
N TYR A 32 9.50 9.31 0.72
CA TYR A 32 10.16 9.46 -0.57
C TYR A 32 9.24 10.22 -1.53
N LYS A 33 9.83 11.05 -2.40
CA LYS A 33 9.12 11.79 -3.44
C LYS A 33 9.99 12.02 -4.67
N SER A 34 9.40 11.87 -5.85
CA SER A 34 10.00 12.22 -7.14
C SER A 34 8.92 12.70 -8.11
N GLY A 35 9.04 13.95 -8.57
CA GLY A 35 7.98 14.63 -9.32
C GLY A 35 6.66 14.72 -8.55
N LEU A 36 5.56 14.96 -9.27
CA LEU A 36 4.22 15.06 -8.65
C LEU A 36 3.54 13.73 -8.32
N ASN A 37 3.93 12.64 -8.99
CA ASN A 37 3.15 11.39 -9.00
C ASN A 37 3.92 10.15 -8.51
N ALA A 38 5.22 10.26 -8.19
CA ALA A 38 6.00 9.18 -7.60
C ALA A 38 6.31 9.49 -6.14
N TYR A 39 5.88 8.63 -5.22
CA TYR A 39 6.01 8.85 -3.78
C TYR A 39 5.90 7.55 -2.99
N ILE A 40 6.42 7.57 -1.77
CA ILE A 40 6.19 6.58 -0.72
C ILE A 40 5.97 7.38 0.57
N ARG A 41 4.88 7.12 1.30
CA ARG A 41 4.49 7.95 2.44
C ARG A 41 3.64 7.19 3.45
N LEU A 42 3.60 7.68 4.68
CA LEU A 42 2.65 7.22 5.69
C LEU A 42 1.27 7.81 5.42
N ALA A 43 0.22 7.01 5.61
CA ALA A 43 -1.16 7.44 5.50
C ALA A 43 -2.03 6.66 6.49
N GLU A 44 -3.20 7.21 6.82
CA GLU A 44 -4.19 6.50 7.63
C GLU A 44 -4.60 5.16 6.98
N GLN A 45 -4.81 4.15 7.81
CA GLN A 45 -5.39 2.89 7.39
C GLN A 45 -6.85 3.08 6.96
N ASP A 46 -7.40 2.08 6.26
CA ASP A 46 -8.83 2.11 5.90
C ASP A 46 -9.72 2.21 7.16
N SER A 47 -10.76 3.03 7.09
CA SER A 47 -11.70 3.20 8.21
C SER A 47 -12.30 1.86 8.64
N GLY A 48 -12.23 1.57 9.95
CA GLY A 48 -12.73 0.32 10.53
C GLY A 48 -11.81 -0.89 10.31
N ALA A 49 -10.61 -0.70 9.74
CA ALA A 49 -9.61 -1.74 9.67
C ALA A 49 -9.07 -2.09 11.06
N VAL A 50 -8.75 -3.37 11.25
CA VAL A 50 -8.03 -3.84 12.45
C VAL A 50 -6.65 -3.17 12.49
N PRO A 51 -6.24 -2.59 13.64
CA PRO A 51 -4.93 -1.97 13.78
C PRO A 51 -3.79 -2.89 13.35
N ASN A 52 -2.80 -2.30 12.70
CA ASN A 52 -1.60 -2.98 12.23
C ASN A 52 -0.67 -3.35 13.39
N GLN A 53 0.20 -4.33 13.13
CA GLN A 53 1.30 -4.69 14.02
C GLN A 53 2.49 -3.73 13.82
N HIS A 54 2.25 -2.44 14.01
CA HIS A 54 3.24 -1.37 13.89
C HIS A 54 3.55 -0.73 15.25
N PRO A 55 4.75 -0.17 15.45
CA PRO A 55 5.89 -0.20 14.53
C PRO A 55 6.47 -1.61 14.40
N ALA A 56 7.10 -1.89 13.25
CA ALA A 56 7.78 -3.16 12.98
C ALA A 56 9.15 -2.91 12.34
N THR A 57 10.14 -3.67 12.77
CA THR A 57 11.49 -3.63 12.21
C THR A 57 11.69 -4.85 11.30
N LEU A 58 11.75 -4.59 9.99
CA LEU A 58 12.03 -5.59 8.97
C LEU A 58 13.23 -5.14 8.15
N ASP A 59 14.03 -6.09 7.66
CA ASP A 59 15.19 -5.80 6.83
C ASP A 59 14.77 -5.29 5.45
N GLY A 60 15.22 -4.08 5.08
CA GLY A 60 14.85 -3.44 3.82
C GLY A 60 15.31 -4.21 2.57
N PRO A 61 16.57 -4.67 2.49
CA PRO A 61 17.04 -5.58 1.45
C PRO A 61 16.18 -6.84 1.32
N ALA A 62 15.86 -7.53 2.43
CA ALA A 62 15.01 -8.72 2.39
C ALA A 62 13.59 -8.42 1.87
N ILE A 63 13.01 -7.26 2.20
CA ILE A 63 11.74 -6.81 1.60
C ILE A 63 11.91 -6.62 0.09
N GLY A 64 12.98 -5.94 -0.34
CA GLY A 64 13.25 -5.72 -1.76
C GLY A 64 13.39 -7.03 -2.54
N ASP A 65 14.09 -8.01 -1.98
CA ASP A 65 14.25 -9.33 -2.57
C ASP A 65 12.91 -10.07 -2.68
N ALA A 66 12.11 -10.07 -1.60
CA ALA A 66 10.77 -10.66 -1.60
C ALA A 66 9.81 -10.00 -2.62
N LEU A 67 9.88 -8.68 -2.80
CA LEU A 67 9.06 -7.99 -3.80
C LEU A 67 9.53 -8.26 -5.24
N SER A 68 10.83 -8.57 -5.43
CA SER A 68 11.41 -8.80 -6.75
C SER A 68 10.99 -10.12 -7.42
N ILE A 69 10.47 -11.07 -6.62
CA ILE A 69 9.98 -12.37 -7.11
C ILE A 69 8.50 -12.36 -7.49
N ILE A 70 7.76 -11.28 -7.17
CA ILE A 70 6.34 -11.17 -7.55
C ILE A 70 6.26 -10.92 -9.05
N GLN A 71 5.64 -11.87 -9.75
CA GLN A 71 5.46 -11.83 -11.18
C GLN A 71 3.98 -11.96 -11.56
N VAL A 72 3.65 -11.53 -12.76
CA VAL A 72 2.32 -11.67 -13.36
C VAL A 72 2.42 -12.21 -14.77
N TRP A 73 1.45 -13.05 -15.14
CA TRP A 73 1.22 -13.41 -16.52
C TRP A 73 0.52 -12.26 -17.23
N GLU A 74 1.28 -11.53 -18.03
CA GLU A 74 0.77 -10.52 -18.93
C GLU A 74 0.77 -11.07 -20.35
N LYS A 75 -0.33 -10.91 -21.08
CA LYS A 75 -0.41 -11.33 -22.48
C LYS A 75 0.49 -10.42 -23.32
N ASN A 76 1.75 -10.78 -23.44
CA ASN A 76 2.72 -10.07 -24.25
C ASN A 76 2.89 -10.81 -25.58
N TRP A 77 2.50 -10.21 -26.70
CA TRP A 77 2.57 -10.85 -28.02
C TRP A 77 4.02 -11.17 -28.46
N PHE A 78 4.99 -10.42 -27.96
CA PHE A 78 6.41 -10.61 -28.24
C PHE A 78 7.07 -11.59 -27.27
N LYS A 79 6.47 -11.81 -26.10
CA LYS A 79 6.95 -12.72 -25.05
C LYS A 79 5.78 -13.48 -24.41
N PRO A 80 5.06 -14.31 -25.19
CA PRO A 80 3.77 -14.89 -24.75
C PRO A 80 3.89 -15.85 -23.57
N ASN A 81 5.11 -16.30 -23.25
CA ASN A 81 5.39 -17.30 -22.22
C ASN A 81 6.33 -16.78 -21.12
N GLU A 82 6.50 -15.47 -20.95
CA GLU A 82 7.39 -14.89 -19.93
C GLU A 82 6.61 -14.04 -18.92
N ALA A 83 6.55 -14.52 -17.68
CA ALA A 83 5.96 -13.77 -16.58
C ALA A 83 6.75 -12.46 -16.34
N GLN A 84 6.02 -11.35 -16.21
CA GLN A 84 6.60 -10.02 -16.02
C GLN A 84 6.69 -9.71 -14.53
N LYS A 85 7.79 -9.08 -14.09
CA LYS A 85 7.89 -8.62 -12.70
C LYS A 85 6.91 -7.48 -12.44
N VAL A 86 6.19 -7.55 -11.32
CA VAL A 86 5.30 -6.46 -10.89
C VAL A 86 6.12 -5.20 -10.62
N PHE A 87 7.27 -5.35 -9.98
CA PHE A 87 8.24 -4.29 -9.71
C PHE A 87 9.56 -4.53 -10.45
N SER A 88 10.19 -3.48 -10.99
CA SER A 88 11.57 -3.61 -11.48
C SER A 88 12.50 -3.87 -10.29
N THR A 89 13.72 -4.32 -10.55
CA THR A 89 14.71 -4.55 -9.48
C THR A 89 14.97 -3.27 -8.67
N GLU A 90 15.03 -2.13 -9.36
CA GLU A 90 15.23 -0.81 -8.75
C GLU A 90 14.02 -0.39 -7.92
N GLN A 91 12.82 -0.59 -8.45
CA GLN A 91 11.57 -0.31 -7.72
C GLN A 91 11.41 -1.19 -6.48
N ALA A 92 11.75 -2.47 -6.58
CA ALA A 92 11.69 -3.39 -5.45
C ALA A 92 12.67 -2.99 -4.35
N ARG A 93 13.91 -2.60 -4.69
CA ARG A 93 14.90 -2.06 -3.74
C ARG A 93 14.43 -0.76 -3.08
N LEU A 94 13.89 0.17 -3.89
CA LEU A 94 13.33 1.43 -3.40
C LEU A 94 12.19 1.18 -2.40
N LEU A 95 11.24 0.31 -2.76
CA LEU A 95 10.16 -0.11 -1.87
C LEU A 95 10.72 -0.77 -0.61
N GLY A 96 11.67 -1.69 -0.72
CA GLY A 96 12.27 -2.36 0.44
C GLY A 96 12.85 -1.38 1.46
N GLN A 97 13.64 -0.41 0.98
CA GLN A 97 14.22 0.64 1.83
C GLN A 97 13.13 1.47 2.54
N TYR A 98 12.17 2.01 1.80
CA TYR A 98 11.21 2.95 2.37
C TYR A 98 10.03 2.28 3.07
N ILE A 99 9.68 1.05 2.74
CA ILE A 99 8.74 0.23 3.53
C ILE A 99 9.38 -0.11 4.87
N SER A 100 10.63 -0.56 4.91
CA SER A 100 11.33 -0.83 6.18
C SER A 100 11.36 0.42 7.07
N LEU A 101 11.74 1.58 6.50
CA LEU A 101 11.72 2.85 7.21
C LEU A 101 10.31 3.22 7.70
N GLY A 102 9.31 3.12 6.83
CA GLY A 102 7.92 3.44 7.17
C GLY A 102 7.37 2.55 8.27
N LEU A 103 7.61 1.24 8.21
CA LEU A 103 7.16 0.28 9.23
C LEU A 103 7.77 0.57 10.59
N SER A 104 9.03 1.02 10.65
CA SER A 104 9.70 1.36 11.92
C SER A 104 9.11 2.58 12.63
N LYS A 105 8.36 3.42 11.90
CA LYS A 105 7.78 4.69 12.39
C LYS A 105 6.25 4.69 12.47
N ALA A 106 5.60 3.88 11.63
CA ALA A 106 4.15 3.85 11.52
C ALA A 106 3.50 3.53 12.87
N THR A 107 2.38 4.18 13.15
CA THR A 107 1.50 3.81 14.25
C THR A 107 0.61 2.64 13.84
N PRO A 108 -0.01 1.91 14.78
CA PRO A 108 -0.99 0.87 14.46
C PRO A 108 -2.15 1.33 13.55
N GLY A 109 -2.41 2.64 13.48
CA GLY A 109 -3.44 3.24 12.63
C GLY A 109 -3.00 3.57 11.22
N GLN A 110 -1.75 3.30 10.83
CA GLN A 110 -1.19 3.80 9.58
C GLN A 110 -0.73 2.69 8.64
N ASP A 111 -0.87 2.94 7.35
CA ASP A 111 -0.32 2.16 6.25
C ASP A 111 0.81 2.96 5.57
N ILE A 112 1.62 2.28 4.78
CA ILE A 112 2.56 2.90 3.85
C ILE A 112 1.92 2.87 2.47
N ILE A 113 1.62 4.03 1.88
CA ILE A 113 1.10 4.11 0.50
C ILE A 113 2.21 4.51 -0.46
N PHE A 114 2.14 3.98 -1.68
CA PHE A 114 3.14 4.25 -2.71
C PHE A 114 2.51 4.48 -4.08
N ALA A 115 3.23 5.24 -4.90
CA ALA A 115 3.04 5.35 -6.33
C ALA A 115 4.42 5.37 -6.99
N LEU A 116 4.65 4.47 -7.94
CA LEU A 116 5.93 4.31 -8.62
C LEU A 116 5.75 4.55 -10.11
N ALA A 117 6.58 5.43 -10.66
CA ALA A 117 6.69 5.63 -12.09
C ALA A 117 7.56 4.53 -12.71
N ARG A 118 7.16 4.04 -13.88
CA ARG A 118 7.97 3.17 -14.76
C ARG A 118 7.92 3.72 -16.18
N SER A 119 9.08 3.79 -16.82
CA SER A 119 9.21 4.09 -18.24
C SER A 119 9.54 2.81 -19.00
N ASP A 120 8.53 2.24 -19.66
CA ASP A 120 8.69 1.03 -20.46
C ASP A 120 8.89 1.36 -21.94
N LYS A 121 9.51 0.45 -22.69
CA LYS A 121 9.55 0.54 -24.15
C LYS A 121 8.16 0.21 -24.69
N GLY A 122 7.57 1.13 -25.44
CA GLY A 122 6.28 0.96 -26.10
C GLY A 122 6.34 0.03 -27.31
N PHE A 123 5.19 -0.17 -27.96
CA PHE A 123 4.99 -1.10 -29.08
C PHE A 123 5.94 -0.89 -30.26
N LEU A 124 6.32 0.37 -30.55
CA LEU A 124 7.50 0.70 -31.35
C LEU A 124 8.60 1.08 -30.36
N SER A 125 9.67 0.29 -30.26
CA SER A 125 10.83 0.39 -29.34
C SER A 125 11.52 1.77 -29.23
N VAL A 126 11.03 2.80 -29.92
CA VAL A 126 11.45 4.20 -29.92
C VAL A 126 10.61 5.06 -28.96
N MET A 127 9.35 4.72 -28.71
CA MET A 127 8.47 5.47 -27.81
C MET A 127 8.55 4.89 -26.40
N ARG A 128 8.92 5.72 -25.42
CA ARG A 128 8.83 5.37 -24.00
C ARG A 128 7.41 5.64 -23.52
N GLU A 129 6.80 4.67 -22.85
CA GLU A 129 5.49 4.83 -22.24
C GLU A 129 5.65 4.91 -20.72
N LEU A 130 5.22 6.03 -20.15
CA LEU A 130 5.20 6.24 -18.71
C LEU A 130 3.95 5.57 -18.14
N SER A 131 4.13 4.75 -17.11
CA SER A 131 3.05 4.10 -16.39
C SER A 131 3.28 4.18 -14.89
N TYR A 132 2.19 4.07 -14.12
CA TYR A 132 2.23 4.12 -12.67
C TYR A 132 1.69 2.84 -12.06
N THR A 133 2.41 2.32 -11.07
CA THR A 133 1.91 1.26 -10.18
C THR A 133 1.82 1.84 -8.79
N SER A 134 0.63 1.79 -8.19
CA SER A 134 0.37 2.29 -6.84
C SER A 134 -0.25 1.22 -5.96
N GLY A 135 -0.12 1.41 -4.66
CA GLY A 135 -0.61 0.45 -3.69
C GLY A 135 -0.39 0.90 -2.25
N ARG A 136 -0.65 -0.01 -1.34
CA ARG A 136 -0.39 0.14 0.09
C ARG A 136 0.31 -1.08 0.65
N ALA A 137 1.10 -0.87 1.70
CA ALA A 137 1.79 -1.91 2.44
C ALA A 137 1.62 -1.69 3.94
N PHE A 138 1.49 -2.78 4.68
CA PHE A 138 1.35 -2.77 6.14
C PHE A 138 1.80 -4.11 6.72
N PHE A 139 2.04 -4.18 8.02
CA PHE A 139 2.48 -5.39 8.69
C PHE A 139 1.37 -5.87 9.61
N ALA A 140 0.92 -7.10 9.40
CA ALA A 140 -0.17 -7.70 10.15
C ALA A 140 -0.04 -9.22 10.09
N ASN A 141 -0.48 -9.90 11.15
CA ASN A 141 -0.42 -11.36 11.28
C ASN A 141 0.98 -11.93 11.04
N GLY A 142 2.04 -11.21 11.45
CA GLY A 142 3.43 -11.62 11.28
C GLY A 142 3.95 -11.55 9.84
N LYS A 143 3.16 -11.04 8.88
CA LYS A 143 3.52 -10.95 7.47
C LYS A 143 3.48 -9.51 6.96
N LEU A 144 4.31 -9.21 5.96
CA LEU A 144 4.14 -8.01 5.16
C LEU A 144 2.93 -8.21 4.25
N ASN A 145 1.96 -7.31 4.35
CA ASN A 145 0.81 -7.27 3.47
C ASN A 145 1.03 -6.17 2.44
N MET A 146 0.71 -6.44 1.18
CA MET A 146 0.76 -5.45 0.10
C MET A 146 -0.49 -5.56 -0.76
N ILE A 147 -1.17 -4.43 -0.98
CA ILE A 147 -2.33 -4.34 -1.87
C ILE A 147 -1.96 -3.46 -3.06
N ILE A 148 -2.09 -3.99 -4.27
CA ILE A 148 -1.94 -3.23 -5.52
C ILE A 148 -3.24 -2.49 -5.80
N GLY A 149 -3.18 -1.16 -5.85
CA GLY A 149 -4.31 -0.32 -6.20
C GLY A 149 -4.45 -0.12 -7.70
N GLU A 150 -3.39 0.33 -8.35
CA GLU A 150 -3.32 0.48 -9.80
C GLU A 150 -2.07 -0.24 -10.31
N TYR A 151 -2.17 -0.90 -11.45
CA TYR A 151 -1.04 -1.59 -12.08
C TYR A 151 -0.85 -1.08 -13.50
N ARG A 152 0.34 -0.52 -13.76
CA ARG A 152 0.73 0.06 -15.05
C ARG A 152 -0.31 1.04 -15.61
N ARG A 153 -0.91 1.85 -14.74
CA ARG A 153 -1.86 2.91 -15.13
C ARG A 153 -1.14 3.93 -16.01
N LEU A 154 -1.60 4.06 -17.25
CA LEU A 154 -1.11 5.07 -18.18
C LEU A 154 -1.70 6.45 -17.82
N PRO A 155 -0.97 7.55 -18.01
CA PRO A 155 -1.56 8.88 -18.01
C PRO A 155 -2.64 9.06 -19.08
N ASP A 156 -3.55 10.01 -18.87
CA ASP A 156 -4.51 10.40 -19.90
C ASP A 156 -3.82 11.29 -20.95
N LYS A 157 -3.58 10.73 -22.14
CA LYS A 157 -2.89 11.41 -23.25
C LYS A 157 -3.65 12.63 -23.77
N PHE A 158 -4.98 12.70 -23.63
CA PHE A 158 -5.73 13.89 -24.02
C PHE A 158 -5.52 15.02 -23.01
N GLN A 159 -5.57 14.68 -21.72
CA GLN A 159 -5.31 15.64 -20.65
C GLN A 159 -3.86 16.14 -20.70
N GLU A 160 -2.88 15.25 -20.92
CA GLU A 160 -1.48 15.64 -21.09
C GLU A 160 -1.27 16.62 -22.24
N ARG A 161 -1.91 16.38 -23.39
CA ARG A 161 -1.82 17.28 -24.55
C ARG A 161 -2.44 18.65 -24.28
N ALA A 162 -3.61 18.68 -23.63
CA ALA A 162 -4.28 19.92 -23.25
C ALA A 162 -3.46 20.74 -22.22
N ASN A 163 -2.82 20.04 -21.27
CA ASN A 163 -1.96 20.65 -20.27
C ASN A 163 -0.66 21.18 -20.89
N ALA A 164 -0.04 20.41 -21.78
CA ALA A 164 1.14 20.84 -22.53
C ALA A 164 0.86 22.08 -23.39
N SER A 165 -0.29 22.12 -24.09
CA SER A 165 -0.70 23.32 -24.85
C SER A 165 -0.98 24.54 -23.97
N SER A 166 -1.22 24.33 -22.67
CA SER A 166 -1.45 25.37 -21.67
C SER A 166 -0.20 25.72 -20.86
N GLY A 167 0.97 25.18 -21.23
CA GLY A 167 2.25 25.44 -20.53
C GLY A 167 2.42 24.71 -19.19
N ILE A 168 1.53 23.77 -18.85
CA ILE A 168 1.62 22.97 -17.62
C ILE A 168 2.56 21.79 -17.87
N ALA A 169 3.74 21.82 -17.22
CA ALA A 169 4.80 20.84 -17.44
C ALA A 169 4.54 19.48 -16.75
N GLU A 170 3.88 19.48 -15.59
CA GLU A 170 3.52 18.26 -14.86
C GLU A 170 2.08 18.32 -14.35
N THR A 171 1.37 17.20 -14.45
CA THR A 171 -0.02 17.08 -13.99
C THR A 171 -0.10 16.07 -12.87
N ARG A 172 -0.76 16.44 -11.76
CA ARG A 172 -1.05 15.49 -10.69
C ARG A 172 -2.13 14.51 -11.15
N ILE A 173 -1.83 13.22 -11.04
CA ILE A 173 -2.74 12.14 -11.38
C ILE A 173 -3.27 11.54 -10.07
N TYR A 174 -4.58 11.30 -10.01
CA TYR A 174 -5.16 10.52 -8.92
C TYR A 174 -4.85 9.03 -9.15
N LEU A 175 -4.19 8.42 -8.17
CA LEU A 175 -3.81 7.00 -8.19
C LEU A 175 -4.43 6.33 -6.98
N ALA A 176 -5.19 5.26 -7.19
CA ALA A 176 -5.75 4.48 -6.09
C ALA A 176 -4.66 3.62 -5.44
N HIS A 177 -4.67 3.51 -4.11
CA HIS A 177 -3.70 2.71 -3.34
C HIS A 177 -4.22 1.33 -2.94
N GLY A 178 -5.37 0.92 -3.47
CA GLY A 178 -6.05 -0.31 -3.07
C GLY A 178 -6.77 -0.16 -1.72
N LYS A 179 -7.72 -1.06 -1.47
CA LYS A 179 -8.53 -1.10 -0.24
C LYS A 179 -8.57 -2.51 0.33
N ARG A 180 -8.59 -2.61 1.66
CA ARG A 180 -8.78 -3.88 2.37
C ARG A 180 -10.18 -4.45 2.09
N THR A 181 -11.19 -3.59 2.10
CA THR A 181 -12.60 -3.99 1.97
C THR A 181 -13.05 -4.31 0.55
N LYS A 182 -12.35 -3.82 -0.48
CA LYS A 182 -12.74 -3.99 -1.88
C LYS A 182 -11.54 -4.31 -2.78
N PRO A 183 -11.64 -5.32 -3.68
CA PRO A 183 -10.65 -5.56 -4.73
C PRO A 183 -10.41 -4.32 -5.59
N SER A 184 -9.15 -4.11 -5.99
CA SER A 184 -8.81 -3.19 -7.07
C SER A 184 -9.12 -3.79 -8.45
N ASP A 185 -8.87 -3.02 -9.51
CA ASP A 185 -9.00 -3.46 -10.90
C ASP A 185 -7.79 -4.31 -11.37
N PHE A 186 -6.92 -4.70 -10.44
CA PHE A 186 -5.83 -5.63 -10.71
C PHE A 186 -6.36 -7.04 -10.99
N THR A 187 -6.41 -7.42 -12.26
CA THR A 187 -6.97 -8.71 -12.72
C THR A 187 -5.92 -9.73 -13.12
N MET A 188 -4.64 -9.35 -13.10
CA MET A 188 -3.53 -10.15 -13.59
C MET A 188 -3.44 -11.50 -12.87
N ALA A 189 -3.07 -12.55 -13.61
CA ALA A 189 -2.77 -13.83 -13.00
C ALA A 189 -1.38 -13.76 -12.34
N VAL A 190 -1.34 -13.92 -11.03
CA VAL A 190 -0.13 -13.76 -10.23
C VAL A 190 0.67 -15.06 -10.25
N VAL A 191 1.97 -14.93 -10.44
CA VAL A 191 2.96 -15.97 -10.18
C VAL A 191 3.68 -15.57 -8.90
N THR A 192 3.38 -16.27 -7.82
CA THR A 192 4.04 -16.08 -6.53
C THR A 192 5.17 -17.10 -6.36
N GLY A 193 6.20 -16.73 -5.60
CA GLY A 193 7.20 -17.67 -5.10
C GLY A 193 6.84 -18.21 -3.72
N GLU A 194 7.69 -19.07 -3.17
CA GLU A 194 7.54 -19.53 -1.78
C GLU A 194 7.51 -18.33 -0.82
N GLY A 195 6.72 -18.44 0.25
CA GLY A 195 6.54 -17.34 1.21
C GLY A 195 5.62 -16.21 0.73
N ILE A 196 5.01 -16.32 -0.46
CA ILE A 196 4.05 -15.32 -0.96
C ILE A 196 2.72 -15.98 -1.30
N ASP A 197 1.68 -15.55 -0.57
CA ASP A 197 0.30 -15.95 -0.77
C ASP A 197 -0.58 -14.78 -1.21
N THR A 198 -1.78 -15.10 -1.69
CA THR A 198 -2.84 -14.11 -1.92
C THR A 198 -3.86 -14.17 -0.80
N HIS A 199 -4.26 -13.01 -0.29
CA HIS A 199 -5.20 -12.90 0.83
C HIS A 199 -6.55 -13.53 0.47
N THR A 200 -7.19 -14.20 1.43
CA THR A 200 -8.49 -14.87 1.22
C THR A 200 -9.58 -14.16 2.01
N VAL A 201 -10.63 -13.73 1.33
CA VAL A 201 -11.81 -13.07 1.92
C VAL A 201 -13.07 -13.82 1.49
N GLY A 202 -13.87 -14.28 2.46
CA GLY A 202 -15.14 -14.95 2.17
C GLY A 202 -15.00 -16.21 1.29
N GLY A 203 -13.87 -16.91 1.36
CA GLY A 203 -13.56 -18.09 0.53
C GLY A 203 -12.99 -17.77 -0.85
N GLY A 204 -12.91 -16.50 -1.26
CA GLY A 204 -12.29 -16.07 -2.52
C GLY A 204 -10.89 -15.48 -2.33
N LYS A 205 -9.98 -15.74 -3.27
CA LYS A 205 -8.62 -15.16 -3.27
C LYS A 205 -8.60 -13.77 -3.91
N ARG A 206 -8.01 -12.80 -3.20
CA ARG A 206 -7.74 -11.43 -3.64
C ARG A 206 -6.43 -11.40 -4.41
N ARG A 207 -6.49 -11.30 -5.74
CA ARG A 207 -5.29 -11.28 -6.60
C ARG A 207 -4.43 -10.03 -6.41
N ASP A 208 -5.05 -8.96 -5.94
CA ASP A 208 -4.43 -7.67 -5.68
C ASP A 208 -3.75 -7.58 -4.30
N TRP A 209 -3.98 -8.54 -3.41
CA TRP A 209 -3.49 -8.49 -2.03
C TRP A 209 -2.55 -9.66 -1.75
N PHE A 210 -1.27 -9.35 -1.57
CA PHE A 210 -0.20 -10.28 -1.22
C PHE A 210 0.02 -10.32 0.28
N GLU A 211 0.15 -11.52 0.82
CA GLU A 211 0.67 -11.80 2.16
C GLU A 211 2.05 -12.43 2.04
N ILE A 212 3.06 -11.77 2.58
CA ILE A 212 4.48 -12.07 2.32
C ILE A 212 5.16 -12.41 3.63
N ASP A 213 5.59 -13.67 3.77
CA ASP A 213 6.62 -14.06 4.73
C ASP A 213 7.98 -13.66 4.15
N ILE A 214 8.52 -12.55 4.67
CA ILE A 214 9.74 -11.95 4.13
C ILE A 214 10.95 -12.88 4.24
N LYS A 215 11.04 -13.68 5.31
CA LYS A 215 12.18 -14.58 5.50
C LYS A 215 12.13 -15.70 4.48
N GLN A 216 10.96 -16.32 4.32
CA GLN A 216 10.80 -17.42 3.37
C GLN A 216 10.91 -16.91 1.92
N ALA A 217 10.29 -15.78 1.59
CA ALA A 217 10.32 -15.21 0.25
C ALA A 217 11.74 -14.81 -0.17
N ALA A 218 12.49 -14.13 0.69
CA ALA A 218 13.88 -13.76 0.40
C ALA A 218 14.80 -14.99 0.26
N ALA A 219 14.63 -16.00 1.12
CA ALA A 219 15.38 -17.25 1.00
C ALA A 219 15.10 -17.97 -0.33
N SER A 220 13.86 -17.95 -0.82
CA SER A 220 13.49 -18.58 -2.10
C SER A 220 14.19 -17.93 -3.31
N LEU A 221 14.52 -16.63 -3.23
CA LEU A 221 15.28 -15.95 -4.29
C LEU A 221 16.74 -16.42 -4.32
N ALA A 222 17.37 -16.59 -3.16
CA ALA A 222 18.76 -17.04 -3.05
C ALA A 222 18.97 -18.49 -3.52
N ALA A 223 17.91 -19.29 -3.55
CA ALA A 223 17.94 -20.68 -4.01
C ALA A 223 17.74 -20.86 -5.53
N ARG A 224 17.48 -19.77 -6.27
CA ARG A 224 17.29 -19.77 -7.74
C ARG A 224 18.59 -19.48 -8.48
#